data_AF-A0A355XVB6-F1
#
_entry.id   AF-A0A355XVB6-F1
#
_cell.length_a   1.000
_cell.length_b   1.000
_cell.length_c   1.000
_cell.angle_alpha   90.00
_cell.angle_beta   90.00
_cell.angle_gamma   90.00
#
_symmetry.space_group_name_H-M   'P 1'
#
loop_
_entity.id
_entity.type
_entity.pdbx_description
1 polymer ?
#
loop_
_entity_poly.entity_id
_entity_poly.type
_entity_poly.pdbx_seq_one_letter_code
_entity_poly.pdbx_strand_id
1 'polypeptide(L)'
;MNAMAGDLHVSGKLQGLGNDTLVAMTILTNDVDQTVKVVGKDGSFDFHIQVDQPKNLLLQIRHPKREGAQPMGGYMSTMAMPGEELTIAGSLADYTLGGSKYYQQVEQARQVTKSFDEAVKNLSRDYQAKIQQGANEDSLEQVMDKAYEEIMNGISEASLKYIKAHPDDEASQYLLHQVSVDKYKEAIAALSPAVREGRLKTLIDNYAARSQKSLDREEAKKKVADGKMAPDFTLKSIDGKDISLSSLKGKTVVLDFWGSWCGWCIKGMPKMKEYYAKYKGKFE
;
A
#
# COMPACT_ATOMS: atom_id res chain seq x y z
N MET A 1 30.43 -6.42 -7.16
CA MET A 1 29.57 -6.57 -8.35
C MET A 1 28.25 -7.16 -7.85
N ASN A 2 27.16 -6.39 -7.86
CA ASN A 2 25.86 -6.87 -7.40
C ASN A 2 25.34 -7.90 -8.43
N ALA A 3 25.28 -9.16 -8.05
CA ALA A 3 24.78 -10.27 -8.89
C ALA A 3 23.26 -10.18 -9.19
N MET A 4 22.60 -9.08 -8.81
CA MET A 4 21.17 -8.85 -9.00
C MET A 4 20.86 -7.69 -9.95
N ALA A 5 21.87 -7.02 -10.53
CA ALA A 5 21.60 -6.00 -11.54
C ALA A 5 21.32 -6.65 -12.89
N GLY A 6 20.24 -6.22 -13.53
CA GLY A 6 19.79 -6.78 -14.80
C GLY A 6 18.87 -5.81 -15.52
N ASP A 7 18.76 -6.03 -16.81
CA ASP A 7 17.93 -5.24 -17.69
C ASP A 7 16.55 -5.90 -17.79
N LEU A 8 15.51 -5.18 -17.42
CA LEU A 8 14.12 -5.60 -17.58
C LEU A 8 13.62 -5.10 -18.94
N HIS A 9 13.32 -6.03 -19.85
CA HIS A 9 12.63 -5.69 -21.10
C HIS A 9 11.13 -5.63 -20.86
N VAL A 10 10.49 -4.56 -21.33
CA VAL A 10 9.05 -4.33 -21.21
C VAL A 10 8.49 -4.04 -22.60
N SER A 11 7.61 -4.91 -23.07
CA SER A 11 6.98 -4.76 -24.38
C SER A 11 5.48 -5.08 -24.32
N GLY A 12 4.73 -4.64 -25.34
CA GLY A 12 3.32 -4.98 -25.41
C GLY A 12 2.48 -4.03 -26.21
N LYS A 13 1.16 -4.18 -26.03
CA LYS A 13 0.15 -3.33 -26.67
C LYS A 13 -0.97 -2.99 -25.69
N LEU A 14 -1.14 -1.69 -25.44
CA LEU A 14 -2.15 -1.15 -24.55
C LEU A 14 -3.23 -0.38 -25.32
N GLN A 15 -4.48 -0.75 -25.08
CA GLN A 15 -5.66 0.00 -25.47
C GLN A 15 -5.64 1.36 -24.78
N GLY A 16 -5.99 2.42 -25.53
CA GLY A 16 -5.97 3.79 -25.04
C GLY A 16 -4.59 4.47 -25.04
N LEU A 17 -3.50 3.74 -25.27
CA LEU A 17 -2.17 4.36 -25.42
C LEU A 17 -2.03 5.10 -26.75
N GLY A 18 -2.47 4.52 -27.87
CA GLY A 18 -2.33 5.15 -29.19
C GLY A 18 -0.90 5.65 -29.44
N ASN A 19 -0.75 6.96 -29.67
CA ASN A 19 0.54 7.65 -29.80
C ASN A 19 0.85 8.56 -28.58
N ASP A 20 0.17 8.36 -27.46
CA ASP A 20 0.43 9.05 -26.21
C ASP A 20 1.68 8.48 -25.51
N THR A 21 2.03 9.05 -24.34
CA THR A 21 3.22 8.65 -23.60
C THR A 21 2.86 7.67 -22.49
N LEU A 22 3.47 6.48 -22.53
CA LEU A 22 3.54 5.57 -21.42
C LEU A 22 4.65 6.03 -20.46
N VAL A 23 4.31 6.18 -19.18
CA VAL A 23 5.26 6.53 -18.13
C VAL A 23 5.41 5.34 -17.20
N ALA A 24 6.62 4.79 -17.15
CA ALA A 24 7.02 3.72 -16.25
C ALA A 24 7.82 4.30 -15.09
N MET A 25 7.43 4.01 -13.85
CA MET A 25 8.11 4.48 -12.65
C MET A 25 8.49 3.29 -11.78
N THR A 26 9.77 3.14 -11.47
CA THR A 26 10.22 2.23 -10.41
C THR A 26 10.12 2.96 -9.08
N ILE A 27 9.59 2.28 -8.07
CA ILE A 27 9.39 2.81 -6.72
C ILE A 27 10.09 1.85 -5.77
N LEU A 28 11.03 2.38 -4.99
CA LEU A 28 11.69 1.66 -3.91
C LEU A 28 11.22 2.26 -2.59
N THR A 29 10.63 1.42 -1.73
CA THR A 29 9.96 1.86 -0.51
C THR A 29 8.82 2.84 -0.81
N ASN A 30 9.03 4.15 -0.70
CA ASN A 30 8.04 5.20 -1.01
C ASN A 30 8.53 6.24 -2.01
N ASP A 31 9.78 6.13 -2.47
CA ASP A 31 10.40 7.11 -3.35
C ASP A 31 10.46 6.60 -4.78
N VAL A 32 10.18 7.50 -5.73
CA VAL A 32 10.39 7.22 -7.15
C VAL A 32 11.90 7.14 -7.38
N ASP A 33 12.34 5.96 -7.80
CA ASP A 33 13.74 5.63 -8.04
C ASP A 33 14.14 5.99 -9.47
N GLN A 34 13.34 5.54 -10.45
CA GLN A 34 13.55 5.83 -11.87
C GLN A 34 12.22 6.14 -12.56
N THR A 35 12.25 7.00 -13.56
CA THR A 35 11.13 7.22 -14.49
C THR A 35 11.59 7.04 -15.93
N VAL A 36 10.91 6.19 -16.68
CA VAL A 36 11.11 5.99 -18.13
C VAL A 36 9.85 6.46 -18.84
N LYS A 37 10.01 7.26 -19.90
CA LYS A 37 8.90 7.75 -20.74
C LYS A 37 9.05 7.19 -22.14
N VAL A 38 7.99 6.56 -22.65
CA VAL A 38 7.98 5.90 -23.96
C VAL A 38 6.78 6.39 -24.73
N VAL A 39 7.00 6.83 -25.96
CA VAL A 39 5.90 7.21 -26.86
C VAL A 39 5.37 5.93 -27.50
N GLY A 40 4.07 5.67 -27.33
CA GLY A 40 3.40 4.56 -27.99
C GLY A 40 3.39 4.72 -29.51
N LYS A 41 3.32 3.59 -30.22
CA LYS A 41 3.11 3.55 -31.67
C LYS A 41 1.92 2.65 -31.96
N ASP A 42 0.78 3.25 -32.28
CA ASP A 42 -0.50 2.55 -32.45
C ASP A 42 -0.86 1.64 -31.26
N GLY A 43 -0.58 2.15 -30.05
CA GLY A 43 -0.76 1.47 -28.77
C GLY A 43 0.33 0.46 -28.41
N SER A 44 1.31 0.24 -29.28
CA SER A 44 2.44 -0.66 -29.02
C SER A 44 3.60 0.08 -28.38
N PHE A 45 4.37 -0.61 -27.53
CA PHE A 45 5.57 -0.08 -26.89
C PHE A 45 6.59 -1.20 -26.67
N ASP A 46 7.85 -0.78 -26.59
CA ASP A 46 9.00 -1.64 -26.37
C ASP A 46 10.11 -0.78 -25.75
N PHE A 47 10.58 -1.13 -24.56
CA PHE A 47 11.61 -0.41 -23.84
C PHE A 47 12.29 -1.25 -22.78
N HIS A 48 13.39 -0.75 -22.24
CA HIS A 48 14.18 -1.41 -21.23
C HIS A 48 14.28 -0.54 -19.97
N ILE A 49 14.35 -1.19 -18.80
CA ILE A 49 14.59 -0.57 -17.50
C ILE A 49 15.78 -1.26 -16.85
N GLN A 50 16.79 -0.49 -16.44
CA GLN A 50 17.89 -1.01 -15.64
C GLN A 50 17.43 -1.20 -14.20
N VAL A 51 17.49 -2.43 -13.70
CA VAL A 51 16.98 -2.79 -12.38
C VAL A 51 18.12 -3.44 -11.58
N ASP A 52 18.54 -2.80 -10.50
CA ASP A 52 19.62 -3.28 -9.62
C ASP A 52 19.13 -4.25 -8.53
N GLN A 53 17.83 -4.19 -8.21
CA GLN A 53 17.10 -5.05 -7.29
C GLN A 53 15.59 -4.98 -7.57
N PRO A 54 14.79 -5.97 -7.15
CA PRO A 54 13.34 -5.92 -7.28
C PRO A 54 12.72 -4.64 -6.70
N LYS A 55 11.94 -3.93 -7.52
CA LYS A 55 11.25 -2.66 -7.18
C LYS A 55 9.80 -2.70 -7.63
N ASN A 56 8.92 -1.92 -7.02
CA ASN A 56 7.57 -1.76 -7.54
C ASN A 56 7.65 -1.02 -8.89
N LEU A 57 6.95 -1.52 -9.91
CA LEU A 57 6.81 -0.89 -11.21
C LEU A 57 5.39 -0.37 -11.35
N LEU A 58 5.24 0.93 -11.55
CA LEU A 58 3.97 1.59 -11.84
C LEU A 58 3.97 2.08 -13.30
N LEU A 59 2.98 1.67 -14.09
CA LEU A 59 2.78 2.19 -15.44
C LEU A 59 1.48 3.01 -15.51
N GLN A 60 1.56 4.16 -16.17
CA GLN A 60 0.42 5.06 -16.42
C GLN A 60 0.54 5.69 -17.81
N ILE A 61 -0.61 5.97 -18.44
CA ILE A 61 -0.66 6.73 -19.70
C ILE A 61 -0.79 8.22 -19.36
N ARG A 62 0.08 9.05 -19.94
CA ARG A 62 -0.02 10.51 -19.88
C ARG A 62 -0.37 11.06 -21.25
N HIS A 63 -1.48 11.78 -21.31
CA HIS A 63 -1.91 12.51 -22.50
C HIS A 63 -1.18 13.87 -22.58
N PRO A 64 -0.50 14.21 -23.68
CA PRO A 64 0.26 15.44 -23.83
C PRO A 64 -0.61 16.71 -23.77
N LYS A 65 -1.91 16.61 -24.07
CA LYS A 65 -2.86 17.74 -24.01
C LYS A 65 -3.50 17.97 -22.63
N ARG A 66 -3.10 17.22 -21.60
CA ARG A 66 -3.67 17.30 -20.24
C ARG A 66 -2.57 17.32 -19.17
N GLU A 67 -1.58 18.19 -19.32
CA GLU A 67 -0.61 18.46 -18.26
C GLU A 67 -1.35 18.95 -17.00
N GLY A 68 -1.16 18.24 -15.87
CA GLY A 68 -1.79 18.54 -14.58
C GLY A 68 -3.14 17.87 -14.30
N ALA A 69 -3.75 17.17 -15.27
CA ALA A 69 -4.96 16.38 -15.00
C ALA A 69 -4.59 15.03 -14.34
N GLN A 70 -5.49 14.49 -13.50
CA GLN A 70 -5.31 13.13 -13.01
C GLN A 70 -5.21 12.14 -14.18
N PRO A 71 -4.36 11.10 -14.09
CA PRO A 71 -4.26 10.08 -15.13
C PRO A 71 -5.64 9.50 -15.43
N MET A 72 -6.11 9.63 -16.67
CA MET A 72 -7.32 8.94 -17.11
C MET A 72 -6.94 7.53 -17.56
N GLY A 73 -7.76 6.53 -17.20
CA GLY A 73 -7.54 5.12 -17.58
C GLY A 73 -6.92 4.24 -16.49
N GLY A 74 -6.61 4.79 -15.32
CA GLY A 74 -6.05 4.03 -14.19
C GLY A 74 -4.53 3.90 -14.26
N TYR A 75 -3.99 2.99 -13.45
CA TYR A 75 -2.59 2.60 -13.44
C TYR A 75 -2.50 1.08 -13.35
N MET A 76 -1.41 0.52 -13.84
CA MET A 76 -1.05 -0.87 -13.56
C MET A 76 0.19 -0.91 -12.67
N SER A 77 0.22 -1.85 -11.74
CA SER A 77 1.36 -2.10 -10.88
C SER A 77 1.78 -3.56 -10.93
N THR A 78 3.09 -3.78 -10.94
CA THR A 78 3.72 -5.10 -10.81
C THR A 78 5.12 -4.91 -10.21
N MET A 79 5.95 -5.94 -10.20
CA MET A 79 7.35 -5.84 -9.82
C MET A 79 8.23 -5.65 -11.05
N ALA A 80 9.15 -4.68 -11.00
CA ALA A 80 10.30 -4.62 -11.89
C ALA A 80 11.33 -5.63 -11.40
N MET A 81 11.60 -6.66 -12.19
CA MET A 81 12.54 -7.73 -11.84
C MET A 81 13.79 -7.67 -12.72
N PRO A 82 15.00 -7.73 -12.13
CA PRO A 82 16.25 -7.71 -12.90
C PRO A 82 16.37 -8.88 -13.87
N GLY A 83 16.68 -8.59 -15.14
CA GLY A 83 16.96 -9.61 -16.16
C GLY A 83 15.74 -10.41 -16.63
N GLU A 84 14.53 -9.91 -16.36
CA GLU A 84 13.29 -10.54 -16.76
C GLU A 84 12.68 -9.88 -18.01
N GLU A 85 11.74 -10.59 -18.61
CA GLU A 85 11.02 -10.19 -19.82
C GLU A 85 9.54 -10.01 -19.46
N LEU A 86 9.01 -8.79 -19.56
CA LEU A 86 7.62 -8.48 -19.26
C LEU A 86 6.84 -8.16 -20.55
N THR A 87 5.81 -8.94 -20.83
CA THR A 87 4.84 -8.61 -21.88
C THR A 87 3.49 -8.21 -21.30
N ILE A 88 2.85 -7.21 -21.90
CA ILE A 88 1.58 -6.66 -21.42
C ILE A 88 0.59 -6.53 -22.59
N ALA A 89 -0.64 -7.00 -22.38
CA ALA A 89 -1.74 -6.81 -23.32
C ALA A 89 -3.03 -6.37 -22.61
N GLY A 90 -3.88 -5.62 -23.31
CA GLY A 90 -5.17 -5.17 -22.78
C GLY A 90 -5.20 -3.66 -22.54
N SER A 91 -5.73 -3.21 -21.41
CA SER A 91 -5.81 -1.81 -20.99
C SER A 91 -5.23 -1.63 -19.58
N LEU A 92 -4.91 -0.41 -19.16
CA LEU A 92 -4.44 -0.18 -17.78
C LEU A 92 -5.46 -0.60 -16.70
N ALA A 93 -6.74 -0.74 -17.04
CA ALA A 93 -7.79 -1.17 -16.12
C ALA A 93 -8.04 -2.69 -16.12
N ASP A 94 -7.74 -3.37 -17.24
CA ASP A 94 -7.90 -4.81 -17.44
C ASP A 94 -6.83 -5.29 -18.42
N TYR A 95 -5.80 -5.94 -17.89
CA TYR A 95 -4.62 -6.37 -18.62
C TYR A 95 -4.20 -7.77 -18.18
N THR A 96 -3.49 -8.44 -19.09
CA THR A 96 -2.78 -9.69 -18.84
C THR A 96 -1.27 -9.44 -18.85
N LEU A 97 -0.57 -10.14 -17.95
CA LEU A 97 0.89 -10.17 -17.92
C LEU A 97 1.39 -11.48 -18.55
N GLY A 98 2.51 -11.39 -19.25
CA GLY A 98 3.23 -12.52 -19.81
C GLY A 98 4.73 -12.25 -19.86
N GLY A 99 5.43 -12.97 -20.73
CA GLY A 99 6.89 -12.89 -20.86
C GLY A 99 7.53 -14.04 -20.09
N SER A 100 8.47 -13.73 -19.19
CA SER A 100 9.21 -14.73 -18.43
C SER A 100 8.32 -15.55 -17.49
N LYS A 101 8.88 -16.67 -16.99
CA LYS A 101 8.17 -17.56 -16.05
C LYS A 101 7.63 -16.80 -14.85
N TYR A 102 8.42 -15.87 -14.30
CA TYR A 102 8.01 -15.05 -13.16
C TYR A 102 6.71 -14.28 -13.45
N TYR A 103 6.62 -13.56 -14.58
CA TYR A 103 5.43 -12.77 -14.89
C TYR A 103 4.21 -13.60 -15.27
N GLN A 104 4.42 -14.78 -15.88
CA GLN A 104 3.34 -15.75 -16.08
C GLN A 104 2.77 -16.23 -14.74
N GLN A 105 3.62 -16.46 -13.74
CA GLN A 105 3.20 -16.82 -12.40
C GLN A 105 2.52 -15.65 -11.68
N VAL A 106 3.00 -14.41 -11.84
CA VAL A 106 2.31 -13.22 -11.33
C VAL A 106 0.92 -13.10 -11.95
N GLU A 107 0.76 -13.38 -13.24
CA GLU A 107 -0.57 -13.38 -13.86
C GLU A 107 -1.49 -14.44 -13.23
N GLN A 108 -1.01 -15.66 -13.02
CA GLN A 108 -1.79 -16.70 -12.34
C GLN A 108 -2.20 -16.26 -10.93
N ALA A 109 -1.27 -15.68 -10.17
CA ALA A 109 -1.54 -15.13 -8.85
C ALA A 109 -2.60 -13.99 -8.91
N ARG A 110 -2.51 -13.07 -9.87
CA ARG A 110 -3.50 -12.00 -10.05
C ARG A 110 -4.90 -12.53 -10.33
N GLN A 111 -5.02 -13.62 -11.08
CA GLN A 111 -6.33 -14.22 -11.37
C GLN A 111 -7.01 -14.80 -10.12
N VAL A 112 -6.26 -15.15 -9.06
CA VAL A 112 -6.81 -15.62 -7.77
C VAL A 112 -7.71 -14.56 -7.13
N THR A 113 -7.35 -13.28 -7.28
CA THR A 113 -8.06 -12.19 -6.60
C THR A 113 -8.90 -11.32 -7.54
N LYS A 114 -8.83 -11.54 -8.87
CA LYS A 114 -9.51 -10.71 -9.87
C LYS A 114 -11.00 -10.53 -9.61
N SER A 115 -11.73 -11.59 -9.27
CA SER A 115 -13.18 -11.51 -9.00
C SER A 115 -13.49 -10.68 -7.75
N PHE A 116 -12.60 -10.70 -6.76
CA PHE A 116 -12.74 -9.87 -5.57
C PHE A 116 -12.44 -8.40 -5.87
N ASP A 117 -11.44 -8.11 -6.70
CA ASP A 117 -11.15 -6.75 -7.16
C ASP A 117 -12.35 -6.15 -7.91
N GLU A 118 -13.03 -6.96 -8.73
CA GLU A 118 -14.29 -6.59 -9.38
C GLU A 118 -15.42 -6.36 -8.38
N ALA A 119 -15.52 -7.20 -7.34
CA ALA A 119 -16.47 -7.01 -6.25
C ALA A 119 -16.23 -5.67 -5.51
N VAL A 120 -14.98 -5.33 -5.18
CA VAL A 120 -14.63 -4.02 -4.56
C VAL A 120 -15.03 -2.86 -5.48
N LYS A 121 -14.72 -2.95 -6.78
CA LYS A 121 -15.10 -1.91 -7.76
C LYS A 121 -16.61 -1.73 -7.85
N ASN A 122 -17.37 -2.83 -7.87
CA ASN A 122 -18.83 -2.79 -7.93
C ASN A 122 -19.43 -2.25 -6.63
N LEU A 123 -18.87 -2.64 -5.48
CA LEU A 123 -19.25 -2.14 -4.17
C LEU A 123 -19.07 -0.61 -4.10
N SER A 124 -17.92 -0.09 -4.54
CA SER A 124 -17.66 1.35 -4.61
C SER A 124 -18.62 2.10 -5.54
N ARG A 125 -18.98 1.51 -6.69
CA ARG A 125 -19.97 2.10 -7.61
C ARG A 125 -21.38 2.14 -7.03
N ASP A 126 -21.81 1.05 -6.38
CA ASP A 126 -23.12 0.97 -5.73
C ASP A 126 -23.23 2.01 -4.59
N TYR A 127 -22.17 2.16 -3.79
CA TYR A 127 -22.09 3.21 -2.77
C TYR A 127 -22.32 4.60 -3.36
N GLN A 128 -21.56 4.96 -4.39
CA GLN A 128 -21.68 6.27 -5.04
C GLN A 128 -23.08 6.49 -5.63
N ALA A 129 -23.67 5.47 -6.25
CA ALA A 129 -25.02 5.55 -6.80
C ALA A 129 -26.09 5.78 -5.73
N LYS A 130 -26.00 5.08 -4.58
CA LYS A 130 -26.95 5.24 -3.47
C LYS A 130 -26.83 6.60 -2.79
N ILE A 131 -25.62 7.10 -2.59
CA ILE A 131 -25.39 8.47 -2.07
C ILE A 131 -26.01 9.52 -3.01
N GLN A 132 -25.83 9.38 -4.32
CA GLN A 132 -26.46 10.27 -5.31
C GLN A 132 -27.99 10.19 -5.30
N GLN A 133 -28.56 9.06 -4.89
CA GLN A 133 -30.01 8.86 -4.73
C GLN A 133 -30.55 9.36 -3.38
N GLY A 134 -29.72 10.00 -2.56
CA GLY A 134 -30.14 10.61 -1.29
C GLY A 134 -30.22 9.65 -0.10
N ALA A 135 -29.57 8.48 -0.20
CA ALA A 135 -29.45 7.58 0.94
C ALA A 135 -28.65 8.20 2.09
N ASN A 136 -28.99 7.83 3.33
CA ASN A 136 -28.29 8.31 4.51
C ASN A 136 -26.89 7.67 4.60
N GLU A 137 -25.86 8.52 4.64
CA GLU A 137 -24.45 8.14 4.62
C GLU A 137 -24.08 7.21 5.78
N ASP A 138 -24.42 7.58 7.02
CA ASP A 138 -24.10 6.79 8.23
C ASP A 138 -24.67 5.36 8.18
N SER A 139 -25.90 5.22 7.67
CA SER A 139 -26.56 3.91 7.55
C SER A 139 -25.95 3.05 6.43
N LEU A 140 -25.45 3.69 5.37
CA LEU A 140 -24.78 3.00 4.28
C LEU A 140 -23.37 2.58 4.70
N GLU A 141 -22.63 3.45 5.38
CA GLU A 141 -21.25 3.19 5.79
C GLU A 141 -21.12 1.84 6.52
N GLN A 142 -22.00 1.55 7.50
CA GLN A 142 -21.96 0.28 8.23
C GLN A 142 -22.19 -0.97 7.36
N VAL A 143 -23.14 -0.90 6.42
CA VAL A 143 -23.43 -2.02 5.51
C VAL A 143 -22.27 -2.23 4.56
N MET A 144 -21.69 -1.14 4.09
CA MET A 144 -20.59 -1.11 3.13
C MET A 144 -19.28 -1.58 3.75
N ASP A 145 -18.99 -1.18 4.99
CA ASP A 145 -17.83 -1.62 5.76
C ASP A 145 -17.85 -3.13 5.96
N LYS A 146 -19.00 -3.69 6.33
CA LYS A 146 -19.15 -5.14 6.49
C LYS A 146 -18.94 -5.88 5.17
N ALA A 147 -19.54 -5.40 4.08
CA ALA A 147 -19.36 -6.02 2.76
C ALA A 147 -17.90 -5.93 2.29
N TYR A 148 -17.23 -4.80 2.54
CA TYR A 148 -15.81 -4.63 2.24
C TYR A 148 -14.94 -5.57 3.06
N GLU A 149 -15.20 -5.69 4.37
CA GLU A 149 -14.50 -6.62 5.26
C GLU A 149 -14.63 -8.08 4.79
N GLU A 150 -15.83 -8.51 4.41
CA GLU A 150 -16.06 -9.86 3.86
C GLU A 150 -15.25 -10.11 2.57
N ILE A 151 -15.21 -9.13 1.66
CA ILE A 151 -14.41 -9.23 0.42
C ILE A 151 -12.92 -9.30 0.75
N MET A 152 -12.41 -8.44 1.64
CA MET A 152 -10.99 -8.42 2.02
C MET A 152 -10.57 -9.70 2.75
N ASN A 153 -11.46 -10.28 3.56
CA ASN A 153 -11.23 -11.59 4.17
C ASN A 153 -11.14 -12.69 3.11
N GLY A 154 -12.03 -12.67 2.11
CA GLY A 154 -11.98 -13.59 0.96
C GLY A 154 -10.67 -13.47 0.17
N ILE A 155 -10.21 -12.24 -0.10
CA ILE A 155 -8.91 -11.97 -0.74
C ILE A 155 -7.77 -12.58 0.09
N SER A 156 -7.75 -12.34 1.40
CA SER A 156 -6.73 -12.84 2.32
C SER A 156 -6.68 -14.37 2.33
N GLU A 157 -7.83 -15.03 2.40
CA GLU A 157 -7.93 -16.49 2.41
C GLU A 157 -7.51 -17.13 1.08
N ALA A 158 -7.98 -16.56 -0.03
CA ALA A 158 -7.60 -17.03 -1.37
C ALA A 158 -6.09 -16.87 -1.61
N SER A 159 -5.54 -15.72 -1.20
CA SER A 159 -4.10 -15.44 -1.26
C SER A 159 -3.28 -16.43 -0.44
N LEU A 160 -3.65 -16.64 0.83
CA LEU A 160 -2.96 -17.59 1.70
C LEU A 160 -3.05 -19.03 1.17
N LYS A 161 -4.20 -19.42 0.62
CA LYS A 161 -4.39 -20.74 0.01
C LYS A 161 -3.45 -20.94 -1.19
N TYR A 162 -3.33 -19.95 -2.07
CA TYR A 162 -2.40 -20.01 -3.20
C TYR A 162 -0.95 -20.13 -2.71
N ILE A 163 -0.53 -19.26 -1.78
CA ILE A 163 0.85 -19.27 -1.25
C ILE A 163 1.22 -20.64 -0.69
N LYS A 164 0.32 -21.29 0.05
CA LYS A 164 0.54 -22.64 0.58
C LYS A 164 0.62 -23.73 -0.49
N ALA A 165 -0.14 -23.58 -1.59
CA ALA A 165 -0.12 -24.53 -2.69
C ALA A 165 1.09 -24.35 -3.62
N HIS A 166 1.72 -23.18 -3.60
CA HIS A 166 2.82 -22.78 -4.48
C HIS A 166 4.03 -22.25 -3.70
N PRO A 167 4.63 -23.04 -2.80
CA PRO A 167 5.69 -22.59 -1.91
C PRO A 167 6.99 -22.18 -2.63
N ASP A 168 7.25 -22.76 -3.81
CA ASP A 168 8.43 -22.49 -4.65
C ASP A 168 8.18 -21.43 -5.74
N ASP A 169 6.97 -20.85 -5.79
CA ASP A 169 6.64 -19.81 -6.75
C ASP A 169 7.06 -18.43 -6.21
N GLU A 170 8.03 -17.79 -6.87
CA GLU A 170 8.45 -16.43 -6.53
C GLU A 170 7.30 -15.42 -6.63
N ALA A 171 6.33 -15.66 -7.52
CA ALA A 171 5.16 -14.80 -7.66
C ALA A 171 4.21 -14.87 -6.44
N SER A 172 4.35 -15.85 -5.55
CA SER A 172 3.64 -15.85 -4.27
C SER A 172 3.94 -14.60 -3.44
N GLN A 173 5.09 -13.94 -3.67
CA GLN A 173 5.38 -12.62 -3.09
C GLN A 173 4.36 -11.55 -3.51
N TYR A 174 3.82 -11.62 -4.73
CA TYR A 174 2.75 -10.73 -5.20
C TYR A 174 1.52 -10.82 -4.30
N LEU A 175 1.19 -11.99 -3.76
CA LEU A 175 0.00 -12.16 -2.91
C LEU A 175 0.25 -11.87 -1.43
N LEU A 176 1.51 -11.77 -0.99
CA LEU A 176 1.82 -11.53 0.42
C LEU A 176 1.14 -10.25 0.94
N HIS A 177 1.16 -9.16 0.16
CA HIS A 177 0.54 -7.90 0.58
C HIS A 177 -1.00 -7.94 0.65
N GLN A 178 -1.61 -8.98 0.11
CA GLN A 178 -3.06 -9.20 0.10
C GLN A 178 -3.51 -10.11 1.26
N VAL A 179 -2.57 -10.80 1.91
CA VAL A 179 -2.84 -11.54 3.15
C VAL A 179 -3.04 -10.56 4.30
N SER A 180 -4.05 -10.83 5.12
CA SER A 180 -4.36 -10.04 6.30
C SER A 180 -3.19 -10.03 7.30
N VAL A 181 -3.04 -8.92 7.99
CA VAL A 181 -1.88 -8.64 8.86
C VAL A 181 -1.74 -9.66 10.00
N ASP A 182 -2.80 -10.34 10.42
CA ASP A 182 -2.77 -11.41 11.40
C ASP A 182 -2.24 -12.75 10.84
N LYS A 183 -2.32 -12.96 9.52
CA LYS A 183 -1.93 -14.19 8.83
C LYS A 183 -0.56 -14.12 8.15
N TYR A 184 0.12 -12.96 8.19
CA TYR A 184 1.37 -12.77 7.44
C TYR A 184 2.49 -13.76 7.83
N LYS A 185 2.61 -14.13 9.13
CA LYS A 185 3.63 -15.09 9.59
C LYS A 185 3.41 -16.47 8.99
N GLU A 186 2.15 -16.88 8.89
CA GLU A 186 1.75 -18.14 8.29
C GLU A 186 2.03 -18.14 6.78
N ALA A 187 1.71 -17.05 6.09
CA ALA A 187 1.98 -16.89 4.66
C ALA A 187 3.48 -16.96 4.36
N ILE A 188 4.32 -16.26 5.13
CA ILE A 188 5.77 -16.30 4.96
C ILE A 188 6.32 -17.69 5.29
N ALA A 189 5.86 -18.33 6.37
CA ALA A 189 6.31 -19.67 6.74
C ALA A 189 5.97 -20.75 5.69
N ALA A 190 4.91 -20.54 4.92
CA ALA A 190 4.53 -21.43 3.82
C ALA A 190 5.46 -21.35 2.61
N LEU A 191 6.21 -20.25 2.43
CA LEU A 191 7.18 -20.11 1.35
C LEU A 191 8.41 -20.99 1.56
N SER A 192 8.91 -21.56 0.47
CA SER A 192 10.12 -22.37 0.51
C SER A 192 11.35 -21.51 0.85
N PRO A 193 12.43 -22.11 1.39
CA PRO A 193 13.67 -21.39 1.67
C PRO A 193 14.24 -20.69 0.43
N ALA A 194 14.08 -21.28 -0.76
CA ALA A 194 14.58 -20.70 -2.00
C ALA A 194 13.89 -19.35 -2.33
N VAL A 195 12.57 -19.26 -2.09
CA VAL A 195 11.83 -18.00 -2.27
C VAL A 195 12.13 -17.01 -1.14
N ARG A 196 12.15 -17.46 0.12
CA ARG A 196 12.39 -16.60 1.29
C ARG A 196 13.78 -15.97 1.30
N GLU A 197 14.79 -16.74 0.94
CA GLU A 197 16.20 -16.30 0.97
C GLU A 197 16.71 -15.88 -0.42
N GLY A 198 15.84 -15.93 -1.44
CA GLY A 198 16.16 -15.58 -2.82
C GLY A 198 16.18 -14.07 -3.09
N ARG A 199 16.07 -13.69 -4.36
CA ARG A 199 16.14 -12.30 -4.82
C ARG A 199 15.03 -11.39 -4.29
N LEU A 200 13.93 -11.96 -3.81
CA LEU A 200 12.78 -11.24 -3.23
C LEU A 200 12.87 -11.05 -1.70
N LYS A 201 13.92 -11.57 -1.04
CA LYS A 201 14.08 -11.55 0.43
C LYS A 201 13.81 -10.18 1.04
N THR A 202 14.42 -9.13 0.50
CA THR A 202 14.27 -7.76 1.01
C THR A 202 12.82 -7.30 1.03
N LEU A 203 12.03 -7.67 0.03
CA LEU A 203 10.61 -7.30 -0.04
C LEU A 203 9.77 -8.09 0.97
N ILE A 204 10.06 -9.38 1.12
CA ILE A 204 9.41 -10.26 2.10
C ILE A 204 9.70 -9.76 3.52
N ASP A 205 10.96 -9.45 3.82
CA ASP A 205 11.38 -8.93 5.12
C ASP A 205 10.74 -7.56 5.43
N ASN A 206 10.68 -6.67 4.44
CA ASN A 206 10.02 -5.37 4.59
C ASN A 206 8.52 -5.52 4.86
N TYR A 207 7.86 -6.43 4.16
CA TYR A 207 6.47 -6.76 4.44
C TYR A 207 6.30 -7.34 5.85
N ALA A 208 7.18 -8.27 6.26
CA ALA A 208 7.16 -8.87 7.60
C ALA A 208 7.32 -7.81 8.71
N ALA A 209 8.28 -6.90 8.55
CA ALA A 209 8.55 -5.82 9.50
C ALA A 209 7.37 -4.84 9.59
N ARG A 210 6.78 -4.46 8.45
CA ARG A 210 5.60 -3.59 8.41
C ARG A 210 4.37 -4.24 9.04
N SER A 211 4.15 -5.52 8.78
CA SER A 211 3.03 -6.30 9.34
C SER A 211 3.19 -6.47 10.84
N GLN A 212 4.39 -6.78 11.35
CA GLN A 212 4.65 -6.84 12.79
C GLN A 212 4.37 -5.49 13.47
N LYS A 213 4.87 -4.39 12.90
CA LYS A 213 4.60 -3.04 13.42
C LYS A 213 3.11 -2.70 13.44
N SER A 214 2.34 -3.20 12.47
CA SER A 214 0.89 -3.03 12.42
C SER A 214 0.20 -3.82 13.52
N LEU A 215 0.59 -5.07 13.77
CA LEU A 215 0.08 -5.86 14.91
C LEU A 215 0.40 -5.21 16.26
N ASP A 216 1.63 -4.74 16.44
CA ASP A 216 2.05 -4.07 17.68
C ASP A 216 1.20 -2.81 17.92
N ARG A 217 0.88 -2.08 16.84
CA ARG A 217 0.00 -0.90 16.89
C ARG A 217 -1.44 -1.28 17.27
N GLU A 218 -1.99 -2.35 16.71
CA GLU A 218 -3.34 -2.82 17.06
C GLU A 218 -3.39 -3.31 18.51
N GLU A 219 -2.36 -4.00 19.00
CA GLU A 219 -2.25 -4.38 20.40
C GLU A 219 -2.13 -3.14 21.32
N ALA A 220 -1.33 -2.15 20.92
CA ALA A 220 -1.20 -0.89 21.65
C ALA A 220 -2.52 -0.11 21.70
N LYS A 221 -3.28 -0.06 20.60
CA LYS A 221 -4.63 0.55 20.56
C LYS A 221 -5.58 -0.12 21.56
N LYS A 222 -5.54 -1.46 21.70
CA LYS A 222 -6.36 -2.16 22.71
C LYS A 222 -6.01 -1.74 24.15
N LYS A 223 -4.80 -1.24 24.39
CA LYS A 223 -4.34 -0.72 25.70
C LYS A 223 -4.73 0.75 25.91
N VAL A 224 -4.91 1.51 24.84
CA VAL A 224 -5.31 2.93 24.85
C VAL A 224 -6.76 3.05 24.36
N ALA A 225 -7.70 2.89 25.29
CA ALA A 225 -9.13 3.01 25.02
C ALA A 225 -9.81 3.82 26.11
N ASP A 226 -10.96 4.43 25.79
CA ASP A 226 -11.73 5.23 26.73
C ASP A 226 -12.06 4.44 28.00
N GLY A 227 -11.86 5.06 29.15
CA GLY A 227 -12.05 4.44 30.46
C GLY A 227 -10.93 3.49 30.92
N LYS A 228 -9.94 3.17 30.08
CA LYS A 228 -8.73 2.46 30.52
C LYS A 228 -7.71 3.41 31.12
N MET A 229 -6.89 2.87 32.04
CA MET A 229 -5.74 3.60 32.56
C MET A 229 -4.76 3.92 31.43
N ALA A 230 -4.42 5.19 31.25
CA ALA A 230 -3.41 5.59 30.28
C ALA A 230 -2.05 4.94 30.62
N PRO A 231 -1.32 4.37 29.64
CA PRO A 231 0.00 3.79 29.88
C PRO A 231 0.94 4.83 30.47
N ASP A 232 1.66 4.46 31.54
CA ASP A 232 2.66 5.35 32.13
C ASP A 232 3.88 5.42 31.22
N PHE A 233 4.45 6.62 31.12
CA PHE A 233 5.68 6.88 30.38
C PHE A 233 6.44 8.02 31.03
N THR A 234 7.75 8.02 30.83
CA THR A 234 8.65 9.08 31.29
C THR A 234 9.29 9.74 30.08
N LEU A 235 9.15 11.06 29.97
CA LEU A 235 9.77 11.87 28.93
C LEU A 235 10.66 12.93 29.55
N LYS A 236 11.63 13.40 28.77
CA LYS A 236 12.45 14.56 29.13
C LYS A 236 11.68 15.84 28.81
N SER A 237 11.59 16.74 29.79
CA SER A 237 11.13 18.10 29.59
C SER A 237 12.13 18.90 28.75
N ILE A 238 11.73 20.09 28.31
CA ILE A 238 12.62 21.03 27.62
C ILE A 238 13.85 21.42 28.47
N ASP A 239 13.73 21.33 29.79
CA ASP A 239 14.81 21.61 30.76
C ASP A 239 15.63 20.35 31.10
N GLY A 240 15.39 19.22 30.41
CA GLY A 240 16.09 17.95 30.62
C GLY A 240 15.64 17.16 31.86
N LYS A 241 14.60 17.60 32.57
CA LYS A 241 14.04 16.89 33.73
C LYS A 241 13.15 15.75 33.29
N ASP A 242 13.14 14.67 34.05
CA ASP A 242 12.20 13.57 33.82
C ASP A 242 10.80 13.96 34.30
N ILE A 243 9.82 13.85 33.42
CA ILE A 243 8.39 13.99 33.72
C ILE A 243 7.74 12.65 33.42
N SER A 244 7.13 12.04 34.44
CA SER A 244 6.35 10.81 34.26
C SER A 244 4.86 11.13 34.26
N LEU A 245 4.07 10.45 33.42
CA LEU A 245 2.61 10.66 33.40
C LEU A 245 2.00 10.37 34.77
N SER A 246 2.51 9.37 35.49
CA SER A 246 2.12 9.06 36.86
C SER A 246 2.34 10.19 37.86
N SER A 247 3.27 11.11 37.61
CA SER A 247 3.50 12.28 38.48
C SER A 247 2.38 13.32 38.40
N LEU A 248 1.54 13.26 37.35
CA LEU A 248 0.40 14.14 37.13
C LEU A 248 -0.93 13.51 37.59
N LYS A 249 -0.90 12.35 38.27
CA LYS A 249 -2.10 11.70 38.79
C LYS A 249 -2.90 12.65 39.68
N GLY A 250 -4.22 12.63 39.50
CA GLY A 250 -5.16 13.52 40.20
C GLY A 250 -5.45 14.83 39.46
N LYS A 251 -4.75 15.11 38.36
CA LYS A 251 -5.04 16.22 37.44
C LYS A 251 -5.70 15.69 36.17
N THR A 252 -6.53 16.52 35.53
CA THR A 252 -6.94 16.30 34.13
C THR A 252 -5.75 16.67 33.27
N VAL A 253 -5.22 15.73 32.48
CA VAL A 253 -4.04 15.96 31.63
C VAL A 253 -4.43 15.84 30.16
N VAL A 254 -4.03 16.82 29.35
CA VAL A 254 -4.19 16.78 27.89
C VAL A 254 -2.84 16.49 27.26
N LEU A 255 -2.74 15.37 26.53
CA LEU A 255 -1.53 14.99 25.81
C LEU A 255 -1.66 15.38 24.33
N ASP A 256 -0.79 16.26 23.87
CA ASP A 256 -0.68 16.67 22.46
C ASP A 256 0.64 16.18 21.87
N PHE A 257 0.57 15.15 21.02
CA PHE A 257 1.74 14.56 20.36
C PHE A 257 1.97 15.24 19.00
N TRP A 258 3.01 16.07 18.92
CA TRP A 258 3.39 16.78 17.69
C TRP A 258 4.92 16.83 17.48
N GLY A 259 5.36 17.34 16.33
CA GLY A 259 6.78 17.58 16.03
C GLY A 259 7.00 18.83 15.19
N SER A 260 8.20 19.44 15.28
CA SER A 260 8.55 20.68 14.55
C SER A 260 8.47 20.58 13.03
N TRP A 261 8.46 19.35 12.50
CA TRP A 261 8.29 19.03 11.08
C TRP A 261 6.82 18.80 10.68
N CYS A 262 5.88 18.79 11.64
CA CYS A 262 4.45 18.57 11.37
C CYS A 262 3.74 19.89 11.02
N GLY A 263 3.62 20.19 9.72
CA GLY A 263 2.99 21.43 9.23
C GLY A 263 1.53 21.60 9.69
N TRP A 264 0.74 20.52 9.74
CA TRP A 264 -0.64 20.58 10.23
C TRP A 264 -0.72 20.84 11.74
N CYS A 265 0.18 20.27 12.53
CA CYS A 265 0.24 20.48 13.97
C CYS A 265 0.53 21.96 14.30
N ILE A 266 1.51 22.57 13.60
CA ILE A 266 1.88 23.98 13.77
C ILE A 266 0.71 24.90 13.43
N LYS A 267 -0.01 24.62 12.33
CA LYS A 267 -1.22 25.37 11.96
C LYS A 267 -2.33 25.28 13.02
N GLY A 268 -2.40 24.19 13.79
CA GLY A 268 -3.35 24.00 14.88
C GLY A 268 -2.98 24.73 16.17
N MET A 269 -1.71 25.08 16.38
CA MET A 269 -1.24 25.68 17.64
C MET A 269 -1.93 26.98 18.05
N PRO A 270 -2.26 27.93 17.15
CA PRO A 270 -3.01 29.13 17.52
C PRO A 270 -4.33 28.79 18.22
N LYS A 271 -5.05 27.78 17.68
CA LYS A 271 -6.30 27.31 18.27
C LYS A 271 -6.06 26.61 19.61
N MET A 272 -4.99 25.82 19.71
CA MET A 272 -4.62 25.18 20.98
C MET A 272 -4.31 26.21 22.07
N LYS A 273 -3.64 27.33 21.74
CA LYS A 273 -3.40 28.44 22.68
C LYS A 273 -4.71 29.09 23.15
N GLU A 274 -5.68 29.27 22.26
CA GLU A 274 -7.01 29.75 22.64
C GLU A 274 -7.69 28.80 23.63
N TYR A 275 -7.65 27.49 23.39
CA TYR A 275 -8.22 26.50 24.30
C TYR A 275 -7.50 26.49 25.65
N TYR A 276 -6.17 26.50 25.66
CA TYR A 276 -5.39 26.58 26.90
C TYR A 276 -5.75 27.82 27.72
N ALA A 277 -5.90 28.98 27.07
CA ALA A 277 -6.34 30.21 27.75
C ALA A 277 -7.78 30.09 28.29
N LYS A 278 -8.70 29.54 27.50
CA LYS A 278 -10.13 29.38 27.87
C LYS A 278 -10.33 28.42 29.05
N TYR A 279 -9.52 27.37 29.14
CA TYR A 279 -9.66 26.31 30.14
C TYR A 279 -8.54 26.33 31.19
N LYS A 280 -7.83 27.45 31.32
CA LYS A 280 -6.75 27.64 32.28
C LYS A 280 -7.19 27.21 33.70
N GLY A 281 -6.40 26.32 34.31
CA GLY A 281 -6.67 25.78 35.65
C GLY A 281 -7.66 24.61 35.71
N LYS A 282 -8.19 24.14 34.57
CA LYS A 282 -9.06 22.95 34.49
C LYS A 282 -8.33 21.70 34.03
N PHE A 283 -7.21 21.85 33.34
CA PHE A 283 -6.32 20.78 32.94
C PHE A 283 -4.87 21.26 32.91
N GLU A 284 -3.97 20.29 32.89
CA GLU A 284 -2.54 20.44 32.67
C GLU A 284 -2.15 19.94 31.28
#